data_AF-A0A7L1GHF8-F1
#
_entry.id   AF-A0A7L1GHF8-F1
#
_cell.length_a   1.000
_cell.length_b   1.000
_cell.length_c   1.000
_cell.angle_alpha   90.00
_cell.angle_beta   90.00
_cell.angle_gamma   90.00
#
_symmetry.space_group_name_H-M   'P 1'
#
loop_
_entity.id
_entity.type
_entity.pdbx_description
1 polymer ?
#
loop_
_entity_poly.entity_id
_entity_poly.type
_entity_poly.pdbx_seq_one_letter_code
_entity_poly.pdbx_strand_id
1 'polypeptide(L)'
;MPLFGNTFRPKKTPPRKCASLSSLYFTDRSNREIELGLEYGTPTVNLPGHSLKFENGQWVAESGSFAGDNREMQRLRKRNQQLQEENNLLRLKVEILLDMVS
;
A
#
# COMPACT_ATOMS: atom_id res chain seq x y z
N MET A 1 -65.75 36.89 10.21
CA MET A 1 -65.31 35.80 9.30
C MET A 1 -64.60 36.44 8.12
N PRO A 2 -63.32 36.12 7.84
CA PRO A 2 -62.67 36.63 6.64
C PRO A 2 -63.20 35.88 5.42
N LEU A 3 -63.80 36.62 4.50
CA LEU A 3 -64.12 36.22 3.13
C LEU A 3 -62.86 36.43 2.27
N PHE A 4 -62.56 35.46 1.41
CA PHE A 4 -61.41 35.40 0.49
C PHE A 4 -60.11 34.85 1.08
N GLY A 5 -59.81 33.62 0.63
CA GLY A 5 -58.78 32.77 1.16
C GLY A 5 -57.36 33.19 0.78
N ASN A 6 -56.46 33.04 1.74
CA ASN A 6 -55.05 32.95 1.46
C ASN A 6 -54.66 31.47 1.52
N THR A 7 -54.81 30.77 0.40
CA THR A 7 -54.27 29.40 0.26
C THR A 7 -52.76 29.53 0.24
N PHE A 8 -52.11 29.09 1.31
CA PHE A 8 -50.66 29.00 1.42
C PHE A 8 -50.08 28.33 0.16
N ARG A 9 -49.40 29.12 -0.68
CA ARG A 9 -48.71 28.67 -1.90
C ARG A 9 -47.21 28.83 -1.67
N PRO A 10 -46.56 27.83 -1.03
CA PRO A 10 -45.12 27.89 -0.85
C PRO A 10 -44.46 27.95 -2.23
N LYS A 11 -43.59 28.94 -2.43
CA LYS A 11 -42.81 29.05 -3.68
C LYS A 11 -42.02 27.75 -3.85
N LYS A 12 -41.96 27.22 -5.08
CA LYS A 12 -41.14 26.04 -5.39
C LYS A 12 -39.71 26.34 -4.94
N THR A 13 -39.18 25.50 -4.05
CA THR A 13 -37.79 25.62 -3.62
C THR A 13 -36.89 25.55 -4.86
N PRO A 14 -35.93 26.48 -5.03
CA PRO A 14 -35.00 26.40 -6.15
C PRO A 14 -34.33 25.03 -6.15
N PRO A 15 -34.00 24.47 -7.32
CA PRO A 15 -33.24 23.23 -7.39
C PRO A 15 -32.00 23.40 -6.53
N ARG A 16 -31.86 22.58 -5.49
CA ARG A 16 -30.61 22.58 -4.72
C ARG A 16 -29.52 22.22 -5.71
N LYS A 17 -28.51 23.07 -5.86
CA LYS A 17 -27.27 22.72 -6.55
C LYS A 17 -26.51 21.74 -5.65
N CYS A 18 -27.03 20.52 -5.54
CA CYS A 18 -26.31 19.41 -4.95
C CYS A 18 -25.58 18.73 -6.09
N ALA A 19 -24.28 18.96 -6.17
CA ALA A 19 -23.37 17.86 -6.37
C ALA A 19 -22.31 18.04 -5.29
N SER A 20 -22.32 17.16 -4.29
CA SER A 20 -21.08 16.90 -3.55
C SER A 20 -20.00 16.65 -4.61
N LEU A 21 -18.78 17.15 -4.43
CA LEU A 21 -17.69 16.86 -5.38
C LEU A 21 -17.51 15.34 -5.57
N SER A 22 -17.98 14.51 -4.63
CA SER A 22 -18.11 13.05 -4.77
C SER A 22 -19.14 12.54 -5.79
N SER A 23 -20.00 13.38 -6.38
CA SER A 23 -20.99 12.95 -7.40
C SER A 23 -20.54 13.23 -8.84
N LEU A 24 -19.33 13.78 -9.05
CA LEU A 24 -18.78 13.99 -10.40
C LEU A 24 -18.53 12.67 -11.15
N TYR A 25 -18.43 11.55 -10.45
CA TYR A 25 -18.39 10.20 -11.05
C TYR A 25 -19.63 9.83 -11.88
N PHE A 26 -20.76 10.51 -11.71
CA PHE A 26 -21.96 10.23 -12.52
C PHE A 26 -21.93 10.93 -13.88
N THR A 27 -21.21 12.03 -14.01
CA THR A 27 -21.22 12.86 -15.22
C THR A 27 -20.19 12.39 -16.25
N ASP A 28 -19.10 11.77 -15.79
CA ASP A 28 -18.06 11.24 -16.67
C ASP A 28 -17.84 9.76 -16.42
N ARG A 29 -18.40 8.95 -17.32
CA ARG A 29 -18.31 7.49 -17.27
C ARG A 29 -16.87 7.00 -17.31
N SER A 30 -16.00 7.66 -18.07
CA SER A 30 -14.61 7.27 -18.27
C SER A 30 -13.82 7.40 -16.97
N ASN A 31 -13.92 8.55 -16.28
CA ASN A 31 -13.27 8.76 -14.99
C ASN A 31 -13.81 7.80 -13.91
N ARG A 32 -15.11 7.47 -13.95
CA ARG A 32 -15.70 6.48 -13.04
C ARG A 32 -15.12 5.09 -13.24
N GLU A 33 -14.96 4.65 -14.49
CA GLU A 33 -14.42 3.33 -14.81
C GLU A 33 -12.92 3.23 -14.44
N ILE A 34 -12.17 4.33 -14.49
CA ILE A 34 -10.75 4.35 -14.06
C ILE A 34 -10.60 4.29 -12.54
N GLU A 35 -11.40 5.06 -11.79
CA GLU A 35 -11.23 5.15 -10.33
C GLU A 35 -12.00 4.09 -9.52
N LEU A 36 -13.17 3.68 -10.01
CA LEU A 36 -14.10 2.77 -9.30
C LEU A 36 -14.44 1.52 -10.12
N GLY A 37 -13.82 1.33 -11.29
CA GLY A 37 -14.03 0.15 -12.12
C GLY A 37 -13.43 -1.10 -11.50
N LEU A 38 -13.85 -2.26 -12.05
CA LEU A 38 -13.28 -3.55 -11.68
C LEU A 38 -11.88 -3.78 -12.27
N GLU A 39 -11.46 -2.94 -13.21
CA GLU A 39 -10.17 -3.00 -13.89
C GLU A 39 -9.10 -2.26 -13.08
N TYR A 40 -8.86 -2.68 -11.83
CA TYR A 40 -7.90 -2.04 -10.91
C TYR A 40 -6.42 -2.33 -11.25
N GLY A 41 -6.15 -3.08 -12.32
CA GLY A 41 -4.80 -3.45 -12.74
C GLY A 41 -4.01 -4.19 -11.66
N THR A 42 -2.69 -4.19 -11.79
CA THR A 42 -1.80 -4.70 -10.75
C THR A 42 -1.71 -3.67 -9.62
N PRO A 43 -1.92 -4.03 -8.35
CA PRO A 43 -1.80 -3.10 -7.24
C PRO A 43 -0.43 -2.41 -7.21
N THR A 44 -0.42 -1.08 -7.14
CA THR A 44 0.79 -0.27 -7.01
C THR A 44 0.75 0.58 -5.74
N VAL A 45 1.91 0.83 -5.15
CA VAL A 45 2.10 1.65 -3.94
C VAL A 45 3.17 2.69 -4.25
N ASN A 46 2.76 3.95 -4.22
CA ASN A 46 3.66 5.09 -4.37
C ASN A 46 3.92 5.73 -3.01
N LEU A 47 5.06 5.40 -2.42
CA LEU A 47 5.61 6.09 -1.25
C LEU A 47 6.58 7.18 -1.75
N PRO A 48 6.85 8.24 -0.97
CA PRO A 48 7.83 9.24 -1.34
C PRO A 48 9.18 8.61 -1.69
N GLY A 49 9.59 8.70 -2.97
CA GLY A 49 10.84 8.12 -3.47
C GLY A 49 10.81 6.62 -3.81
N HIS A 50 9.68 5.92 -3.60
CA HIS A 50 9.55 4.49 -3.86
C HIS A 50 8.22 4.17 -4.57
N SER A 51 8.29 3.65 -5.80
CA SER A 51 7.14 3.03 -6.47
C SER A 51 7.29 1.52 -6.41
N LEU A 52 6.29 0.82 -5.86
CA LEU A 52 6.21 -0.63 -5.71
C LEU A 52 5.01 -1.15 -6.50
N LYS A 53 5.19 -2.26 -7.21
CA LYS A 53 4.16 -3.03 -7.92
C LYS A 53 4.05 -4.44 -7.33
N PHE A 54 2.83 -4.95 -7.21
CA PHE A 54 2.61 -6.29 -6.65
C PHE A 54 2.68 -7.36 -7.75
N GLU A 55 3.78 -8.10 -7.82
CA GLU A 55 4.00 -9.15 -8.84
C GLU A 55 4.34 -10.48 -8.16
N ASN A 56 3.74 -11.59 -8.64
CA ASN A 56 4.00 -12.95 -8.14
C ASN A 56 3.88 -13.12 -6.61
N GLY A 57 2.97 -12.37 -5.97
CA GLY A 57 2.76 -12.44 -4.51
C GLY A 57 3.73 -11.58 -3.69
N GLN A 58 4.56 -10.74 -4.32
CA GLN A 58 5.55 -9.89 -3.67
C GLN A 58 5.51 -8.46 -4.18
N TRP A 59 5.89 -7.50 -3.35
CA TRP A 59 6.06 -6.10 -3.76
C TRP A 59 7.45 -5.91 -4.39
N VAL A 60 7.48 -5.48 -5.65
CA VAL A 60 8.68 -5.26 -6.45
C VAL A 60 8.76 -3.78 -6.81
N ALA A 61 9.94 -3.15 -6.78
CA ALA A 61 10.02 -1.73 -7.19
C ALA A 61 9.88 -1.59 -8.70
N GLU A 62 9.11 -0.59 -9.12
CA GLU A 62 8.86 -0.27 -10.52
C GLU A 62 10.07 0.43 -11.16
N SER A 63 10.82 1.20 -10.37
CA SER A 63 12.05 1.87 -10.77
C SER A 63 13.25 1.21 -10.08
N GLY A 64 14.30 0.88 -10.84
CA GLY A 64 15.49 0.12 -10.43
C GLY A 64 16.37 0.69 -9.30
N SER A 65 15.81 1.41 -8.33
CA SER A 65 16.51 2.02 -7.19
C SER A 65 16.64 1.10 -5.97
N PHE A 66 16.65 -0.23 -6.16
CA PHE A 66 17.18 -1.17 -5.17
C PHE A 66 18.70 -1.40 -5.31
N ALA A 67 19.41 -0.63 -6.14
CA ALA A 67 20.85 -0.80 -6.30
C ALA A 67 21.64 -0.55 -4.99
N GLY A 68 21.18 0.38 -4.15
CA GLY A 68 21.73 0.63 -2.82
C GLY A 68 21.41 -0.49 -1.82
N ASP A 69 20.15 -0.92 -1.80
CA ASP A 69 19.64 -1.96 -0.89
C ASP A 69 20.22 -3.34 -1.23
N ASN A 70 20.40 -3.67 -2.51
CA ASN A 70 21.06 -4.92 -2.92
C ASN A 70 22.50 -5.02 -2.40
N ARG A 71 23.24 -3.92 -2.37
CA ARG A 71 24.62 -3.92 -1.86
C ARG A 71 24.66 -4.11 -0.34
N GLU A 72 23.75 -3.46 0.38
CA GLU A 72 23.59 -3.63 1.82
C GLU A 72 23.11 -5.04 2.17
N MET A 73 22.10 -5.53 1.47
CA MET A 73 21.57 -6.89 1.58
C MET A 73 22.62 -7.95 1.28
N GLN A 74 23.47 -7.76 0.26
CA GLN A 74 24.61 -8.66 0.01
C GLN A 74 25.65 -8.63 1.14
N ARG A 75 25.95 -7.46 1.70
CA ARG A 75 26.85 -7.34 2.87
C ARG A 75 26.27 -8.04 4.09
N LEU A 76 24.98 -7.84 4.36
CA LEU A 76 24.26 -8.48 5.45
C LEU A 76 24.26 -10.00 5.30
N ARG A 77 24.01 -10.52 4.09
CA ARG A 77 24.08 -11.97 3.79
C ARG A 77 25.46 -12.55 4.10
N LYS A 78 26.54 -11.90 3.64
CA LYS A 78 27.91 -12.34 3.92
C LYS A 78 28.22 -12.35 5.41
N ARG A 79 27.82 -11.29 6.14
CA ARG A 79 28.02 -11.20 7.59
C ARG A 79 27.25 -12.28 8.34
N ASN A 80 26.01 -12.56 7.91
CA ASN A 80 25.19 -13.60 8.51
C ASN A 80 25.81 -14.99 8.31
N GLN A 81 26.33 -15.27 7.11
CA GLN A 81 27.05 -16.52 6.83
C GLN A 81 28.30 -16.68 7.71
N GLN A 82 29.11 -15.63 7.84
CA GLN A 82 30.30 -15.66 8.72
C GLN A 82 29.92 -15.92 10.18
N LEU A 83 28.88 -15.23 10.69
CA LEU A 83 28.39 -15.44 12.05
C LEU A 83 27.86 -16.86 12.26
N GLN A 84 27.22 -17.45 11.25
CA GLN A 84 26.73 -18.83 11.31
C GLN A 84 27.89 -19.84 11.40
N GLU A 85 28.96 -19.63 10.62
CA GLU A 85 30.17 -20.45 10.67
C GLU A 85 30.88 -20.34 12.01
N GLU A 86 31.04 -19.12 12.53
CA GLU A 86 31.59 -18.89 13.87
C GLU A 86 30.73 -19.56 14.96
N ASN A 87 29.41 -19.45 14.87
CA ASN A 87 28.50 -20.07 15.82
C ASN A 87 28.64 -21.60 15.81
N ASN A 88 28.71 -22.20 14.63
CA ASN A 88 28.92 -23.65 14.47
C ASN A 88 30.28 -24.08 15.03
N LEU A 89 31.35 -23.33 14.76
CA LEU A 89 32.68 -23.61 15.30
C LEU A 89 32.69 -23.51 16.83
N LEU A 90 32.06 -22.49 17.39
CA LEU A 90 31.97 -22.32 18.84
C LEU A 90 31.21 -23.46 19.50
N ARG A 91 30.11 -23.93 18.89
CA ARG A 91 29.37 -25.10 19.37
C ARG A 91 30.25 -26.35 19.41
N LEU A 92 30.96 -26.64 18.32
CA LEU A 92 31.90 -27.78 18.25
C LEU A 92 33.00 -27.67 19.30
N LYS A 93 33.57 -26.48 19.51
CA LYS A 93 34.58 -26.26 20.56
C LYS A 93 34.02 -26.56 21.95
N VAL A 94 32.79 -26.13 22.23
CA VAL A 94 32.14 -26.41 23.51
C VAL A 94 31.89 -27.91 23.68
N GLU A 95 31.41 -28.60 22.64
CA GLU A 95 31.19 -30.06 22.69
C GLU A 95 32.49 -30.82 22.97
N ILE A 96 33.57 -30.51 22.26
CA ILE A 96 34.88 -31.14 22.48
C ILE A 96 35.40 -30.85 23.89
N LEU A 97 35.30 -29.59 24.34
CA LEU A 97 35.74 -29.24 25.68
C LEU A 97 34.93 -29.99 26.74
N LEU A 98 33.62 -30.12 26.57
CA LEU A 98 32.78 -30.92 27.46
C LEU A 98 33.20 -32.39 27.46
N ASP A 99 33.46 -32.98 26.29
CA ASP A 99 33.95 -34.36 26.14
C ASP A 99 35.30 -34.59 26.86
N MET A 100 36.20 -33.60 26.85
CA MET A 100 37.51 -33.67 27.51
C MET A 100 37.47 -33.60 29.05
N VAL A 101 36.40 -33.06 29.65
CA VAL A 101 36.24 -32.98 31.12
C VAL A 101 35.26 -33.99 31.69
N SER A 102 34.52 -34.72 30.85
CA SER A 102 33.79 -35.93 31.23
C SER A 102 34.71 -37.14 31.38
#